data_AF-A0A845R3V6-F1
#
_entry.id   AF-A0A845R3V6-F1
#
_cell.length_a   1.000
_cell.length_b   1.000
_cell.length_c   1.000
_cell.angle_alpha   90.00
_cell.angle_beta   90.00
_cell.angle_gamma   90.00
#
_symmetry.space_group_name_H-M   'P 1'
#
loop_
_entity.id
_entity.type
_entity.pdbx_description
1 polymer ?
#
loop_
_entity_poly.entity_id
_entity_poly.type
_entity_poly.pdbx_seq_one_letter_code
_entity_poly.pdbx_strand_id
1 'polypeptide(L)'
;MTIGQRIAQKRKELGLSQEGLGEQLGVSRQAIYKWESDASLPEIDKLITLSRIFSVPVGWLLGVEETTPETVSPDQEKLVEDILSRYQAAQPEPRKSVWDQWSVRFLFAMCGIMIALLVGTSSKIREMEQQYNGLHDSIYNVQSSVDRQISSITGRVENILKSQNNLTAEWSADPVSTDLRANTVTFQIRVVPRTYVEGMTALFVACSGEDTVELPVDPGADHAFTGQITCPLSDQIDLSAVLITGDKRETQWLDDFYDLYSSTLPDLFVSSTLWLEGRDGVLAHQISTEGDVRQGLKVLDNRDQYRGALSWYPQPPAELQVGLFQDRKLLLWYQGGIETTSRNGTPTEEYIWRRPQDVTLEPGHQYCEAAVYTDEYGRQRVYPGEVRVYDEASGN
;
A
#
# COMPACT_ATOMS: atom_id res chain seq x y z
N MET A 1 22.85 36.70 45.14
CA MET A 1 22.80 36.18 43.76
C MET A 1 22.46 34.70 43.81
N THR A 2 21.49 34.26 43.02
CA THR A 2 21.16 32.84 42.83
C THR A 2 22.23 32.14 41.99
N ILE A 3 22.22 30.81 41.97
CA ILE A 3 23.13 30.01 41.15
C ILE A 3 22.98 30.32 39.65
N GLY A 4 21.74 30.46 39.16
CA GLY A 4 21.47 30.83 37.78
C GLY A 4 22.05 32.19 37.41
N GLN A 5 21.94 33.16 38.32
CA GLN A 5 22.53 34.49 38.16
C GLN A 5 24.07 34.46 38.14
N ARG A 6 24.70 33.65 39.01
CA ARG A 6 26.17 33.50 39.04
C ARG A 6 26.70 32.83 37.76
N ILE A 7 26.00 31.82 37.24
CA ILE A 7 26.33 31.16 35.96
C ILE A 7 26.18 32.15 34.80
N ALA A 8 25.07 32.88 34.72
CA ALA A 8 24.83 33.87 33.68
C ALA A 8 25.87 35.00 33.69
N GLN A 9 26.29 35.43 34.89
CA GLN A 9 27.33 36.44 35.05
C GLN A 9 28.67 35.95 34.51
N LYS A 10 29.17 34.79 34.97
CA LYS A 10 30.47 34.26 34.52
C LYS A 10 30.50 33.92 33.04
N ARG A 11 29.40 33.41 32.48
CA ARG A 11 29.27 33.20 31.04
C ARG A 11 29.44 34.50 30.25
N LYS A 12 28.80 35.59 30.70
CA LYS A 12 28.90 36.91 30.05
C LYS A 12 30.29 37.53 30.21
N GLU A 13 30.94 37.36 31.35
CA GLU A 13 32.33 37.80 31.58
C GLU A 13 33.32 37.12 30.61
N LEU A 14 33.05 35.85 30.26
CA LEU A 14 33.84 35.10 29.27
C LEU A 14 33.38 35.32 27.82
N GLY A 15 32.41 36.20 27.57
CA GLY A 15 31.92 36.53 26.21
C GLY A 15 31.17 35.38 25.51
N LEU A 16 30.73 34.35 26.24
CA LEU A 16 30.12 33.16 25.65
C LEU A 16 28.62 33.33 25.41
N SER A 17 28.09 32.78 24.30
CA SER A 17 26.64 32.62 24.11
C SER A 17 26.12 31.44 24.95
N GLN A 18 24.81 31.37 25.22
CA GLN A 18 24.21 30.23 25.92
C GLN A 18 24.41 28.91 25.15
N GLU A 19 24.48 28.98 23.83
CA GLU A 19 24.77 27.86 22.95
C GLU A 19 26.23 27.42 23.08
N GLY A 20 27.19 28.36 23.07
CA GLY A 20 28.61 28.06 23.22
C GLY A 20 28.96 27.48 24.60
N LEU A 21 28.29 27.92 25.68
CA LEU A 21 28.45 27.28 26.99
C LEU A 21 27.82 25.87 27.00
N GLY A 22 26.70 25.68 26.31
CA GLY A 22 26.05 24.38 26.15
C GLY A 22 26.94 23.37 25.45
N GLU A 23 27.58 23.77 24.34
CA GLU A 23 28.54 22.92 23.60
C GLU A 23 29.71 22.48 24.48
N GLN A 24 30.31 23.38 25.26
CA GLN A 24 31.41 23.02 26.15
C GLN A 24 31.01 22.07 27.28
N LEU A 25 29.75 22.11 27.71
CA LEU A 25 29.21 21.25 28.76
C LEU A 25 28.54 19.98 28.22
N GLY A 26 28.42 19.84 26.90
CA GLY A 26 27.70 18.76 26.24
C GLY A 26 26.20 18.76 26.56
N VAL A 27 25.59 19.93 26.75
CA VAL A 27 24.16 20.11 27.07
C VAL A 27 23.50 21.08 26.10
N SER A 28 22.18 20.97 25.91
CA SER A 28 21.46 21.85 25.00
C SER A 28 21.42 23.30 25.50
N ARG A 29 21.35 24.26 24.57
CA ARG A 29 21.13 25.69 24.88
C ARG A 29 19.93 25.91 25.81
N GLN A 30 18.87 25.11 25.65
CA GLN A 30 17.67 25.17 26.49
C GLN A 30 17.94 24.79 27.94
N ALA A 31 18.85 23.83 28.20
CA ALA A 31 19.25 23.46 29.55
C ALA A 31 19.98 24.63 30.24
N ILE A 32 20.91 25.29 29.53
CA ILE A 32 21.61 26.49 30.02
C ILE A 32 20.62 27.61 30.34
N TYR A 33 19.65 27.87 29.45
CA TYR A 33 18.60 28.87 29.70
C TYR A 33 17.82 28.57 30.99
N LYS A 34 17.41 27.31 31.20
CA LYS A 34 16.68 26.91 32.40
C LYS A 34 17.51 26.98 33.68
N TRP A 35 18.83 26.82 33.61
CA TRP A 35 19.72 27.04 34.75
C TRP A 35 19.87 28.53 35.07
N GLU A 36 20.07 29.36 34.05
CA GLU A 36 20.22 30.82 34.22
C GLU A 36 18.94 31.50 34.70
N SER A 37 17.77 30.93 34.42
CA SER A 37 16.48 31.40 34.91
C SER A 37 16.05 30.79 36.24
N ASP A 38 16.93 30.03 36.90
CA ASP A 38 16.67 29.28 38.14
C ASP A 38 15.48 28.28 38.03
N ALA A 39 15.05 27.95 36.81
CA ALA A 39 13.96 27.01 36.56
C ALA A 39 14.36 25.54 36.77
N SER A 40 15.67 25.26 36.79
CA SER A 40 16.24 23.95 37.13
C SER A 40 17.67 24.13 37.61
N LEU A 41 18.20 23.14 38.34
CA LEU A 41 19.58 23.15 38.82
C LEU A 41 20.48 22.29 37.93
N PRO A 42 21.75 22.67 37.72
CA PRO A 42 22.72 21.80 37.07
C PRO A 42 23.01 20.57 37.93
N GLU A 43 23.25 19.43 37.28
CA GLU A 43 23.69 18.20 37.93
C GLU A 43 25.11 18.35 38.53
N ILE A 44 25.46 17.49 39.48
CA ILE A 44 26.71 17.60 40.26
C ILE A 44 27.95 17.56 39.37
N ASP A 45 27.97 16.71 38.35
CA ASP A 45 29.03 16.62 37.34
C ASP A 45 29.15 17.90 36.51
N LYS A 46 28.03 18.54 36.17
CA LYS A 46 27.99 19.83 35.47
C LYS A 46 28.45 20.98 36.36
N LEU A 47 28.15 20.97 37.65
CA LEU A 47 28.68 21.94 38.62
C LEU A 47 30.20 21.85 38.76
N ILE A 48 30.76 20.64 38.78
CA ILE A 48 32.21 20.42 38.79
C ILE A 48 32.86 20.89 37.47
N THR A 49 32.14 20.75 36.36
CA THR A 49 32.67 21.20 35.06
C THR A 49 32.59 22.73 34.93
N LEU A 50 31.49 23.34 35.37
CA LEU A 50 31.32 24.79 35.46
C LEU A 50 32.37 25.44 36.36
N SER A 51 32.70 24.82 37.49
CA SER A 51 33.72 25.32 38.41
C SER A 51 35.11 25.38 37.75
N ARG A 52 35.42 24.40 36.88
CA ARG A 52 36.65 24.39 36.07
C ARG A 52 36.62 25.44 34.95
N ILE A 53 35.52 25.53 34.20
CA ILE A 53 35.38 26.50 33.09
C ILE A 53 35.46 27.94 33.61
N PHE A 54 34.82 28.22 34.74
CA PHE A 54 34.79 29.55 35.35
C PHE A 54 35.95 29.80 36.32
N SER A 55 36.79 28.79 36.58
CA SER A 55 37.91 28.84 37.52
C SER A 55 37.51 29.36 38.91
N VAL A 56 36.39 28.86 39.43
CA VAL A 56 35.86 29.20 40.77
C VAL A 56 35.54 27.92 41.54
N PRO A 57 35.58 27.92 42.89
CA PRO A 57 35.13 26.78 43.68
C PRO A 57 33.65 26.45 43.43
N VAL A 58 33.29 25.17 43.51
CA VAL A 58 31.88 24.74 43.41
C VAL A 58 31.02 25.38 44.51
N GLY A 59 31.60 25.60 45.70
CA GLY A 59 30.96 26.32 46.81
C GLY A 59 30.57 27.76 46.46
N TRP A 60 31.35 28.42 45.60
CA TRP A 60 31.01 29.76 45.09
C TRP A 60 29.82 29.72 44.11
N LEU A 61 29.73 28.70 43.25
CA LEU A 61 28.57 28.56 42.34
C LEU A 61 27.27 28.31 43.12
N LEU A 62 27.36 27.53 44.19
CA LEU A 62 26.24 27.20 45.07
C LEU A 62 25.90 28.30 46.09
N GLY A 63 26.69 29.38 46.16
CA GLY A 63 26.46 30.49 47.08
C GLY A 63 26.80 30.20 48.54
N VAL A 64 27.60 29.15 48.81
CA VAL A 64 27.99 28.71 50.15
C VAL A 64 29.31 29.37 50.61
N GLU A 65 30.13 29.87 49.69
CA GLU A 65 31.39 30.58 49.96
C GLU A 65 31.43 31.92 49.19
N GLU A 66 31.77 33.03 49.87
CA GLU A 66 31.75 34.39 49.29
C GLU A 66 33.13 34.99 48.98
N THR A 67 34.24 34.29 49.22
CA THR A 67 35.58 34.83 48.92
C THR A 67 36.48 33.79 48.28
N THR A 68 37.19 34.19 47.22
CA THR A 68 38.31 33.43 46.64
C THR A 68 39.58 33.77 47.42
N PRO A 69 40.28 32.80 48.05
CA PRO A 69 41.60 33.07 48.61
C PRO A 69 42.69 32.62 47.65
N GLU A 70 43.57 33.56 47.33
CA GLU A 70 44.84 33.35 46.65
C GLU A 70 45.89 32.74 47.59
N THR A 71 46.71 31.84 47.04
CA THR A 71 48.03 31.34 47.51
C THR A 71 48.12 30.43 48.75
N VAL A 72 48.61 29.20 48.53
CA VAL A 72 48.89 28.17 49.56
C VAL A 72 50.39 28.15 49.88
N SER A 73 50.73 28.06 51.17
CA SER A 73 52.10 27.99 51.72
C SER A 73 52.61 26.53 51.80
N PRO A 74 53.94 26.26 51.65
CA PRO A 74 54.51 24.91 51.46
C PRO A 74 54.35 23.91 52.62
N ASP A 75 53.90 24.35 53.80
CA ASP A 75 53.80 23.49 54.99
C ASP A 75 52.50 22.67 55.04
N GLN A 76 51.50 22.99 54.21
CA GLN A 76 50.25 22.21 54.13
C GLN A 76 50.38 20.95 53.25
N GLU A 77 51.33 20.92 52.31
CA GLU A 77 51.52 19.79 51.39
C GLU A 77 51.97 18.52 52.12
N LYS A 78 52.87 18.64 53.10
CA LYS A 78 53.36 17.49 53.90
C LYS A 78 52.29 16.87 54.80
N LEU A 79 51.34 17.67 55.29
CA LEU A 79 50.25 17.17 56.12
C LEU A 79 49.21 16.43 55.27
N VAL A 80 48.96 16.91 54.06
CA VAL A 80 48.04 16.28 53.11
C VAL A 80 48.63 14.96 52.58
N GLU A 81 49.93 14.89 52.33
CA GLU A 81 50.62 13.67 51.89
C GLU A 81 50.59 12.55 52.94
N ASP A 82 50.74 12.90 54.23
CA ASP A 82 50.68 11.91 55.34
C ASP A 82 49.23 11.43 55.61
N ILE A 83 48.23 12.26 55.34
CA ILE A 83 46.80 11.88 55.43
C ILE A 83 46.40 11.02 54.22
N LEU A 84 46.93 11.32 53.02
CA LEU A 84 46.61 10.60 51.79
C LEU A 84 47.18 9.17 51.80
N SER A 85 48.39 8.98 52.32
CA SER A 85 49.04 7.66 52.43
C SER A 85 48.32 6.72 53.42
N ARG A 86 47.81 7.25 54.54
CA ARG A 86 47.01 6.46 55.50
C ARG A 86 45.62 6.11 54.97
N TYR A 87 45.05 6.95 54.10
CA TYR A 87 43.77 6.67 53.45
C TYR A 87 43.91 5.61 52.33
N GLN A 88 45.03 5.60 51.59
CA GLN A 88 45.30 4.63 50.53
C GLN A 88 45.53 3.20 51.05
N ALA A 89 46.11 3.02 52.23
CA ALA A 89 46.37 1.70 52.81
C ALA A 89 45.13 0.99 53.39
N ALA A 90 43.99 1.69 53.51
CA ALA A 90 42.78 1.18 54.15
C ALA A 90 41.58 0.97 53.19
N GLN A 91 41.77 1.09 51.87
CA GLN A 91 40.69 0.87 50.90
C GLN A 91 40.57 -0.61 50.47
N PRO A 92 39.37 -1.20 50.46
CA PRO A 92 39.16 -2.51 49.86
C PRO A 92 39.30 -2.42 48.33
N GLU A 93 39.89 -3.43 47.68
CA GLU A 93 40.06 -3.42 46.22
C GLU A 93 38.73 -3.23 45.49
N PRO A 94 38.68 -2.37 44.44
CA PRO A 94 37.46 -2.12 43.70
C PRO A 94 37.01 -3.39 42.98
N ARG A 95 35.80 -3.87 43.30
CA ARG A 95 35.17 -4.97 42.57
C ARG A 95 35.02 -4.57 41.11
N LYS A 96 35.72 -5.27 40.21
CA LYS A 96 35.59 -5.10 38.77
C LYS A 96 34.13 -5.32 38.37
N SER A 97 33.51 -4.27 37.83
CA SER A 97 32.14 -4.31 37.35
C SER A 97 32.02 -5.28 36.17
N VAL A 98 30.96 -6.08 36.13
CA VAL A 98 30.67 -7.03 35.03
C VAL A 98 30.66 -6.35 33.65
N TRP A 99 30.40 -5.05 33.65
CA TRP A 99 30.37 -4.17 32.47
C TRP A 99 31.75 -3.87 31.86
N ASP A 100 32.84 -4.14 32.59
CA ASP A 100 34.21 -3.88 32.14
C ASP A 100 34.87 -5.11 31.50
N GLN A 101 34.15 -6.24 31.44
CA GLN A 101 34.58 -7.40 30.67
C GLN A 101 34.42 -7.12 29.16
N TRP A 102 35.50 -7.32 28.41
CA TRP A 102 35.53 -7.15 26.95
C TRP A 102 34.34 -7.85 26.25
N SER A 103 33.91 -9.01 26.75
CA SER A 103 32.75 -9.76 26.23
C SER A 103 31.44 -8.95 26.24
N VAL A 104 31.17 -8.16 27.28
CA VAL A 104 29.95 -7.33 27.38
C VAL A 104 30.02 -6.16 26.41
N ARG A 105 31.21 -5.54 26.25
CA ARG A 105 31.42 -4.44 25.29
C ARG A 105 31.27 -4.91 23.84
N PHE A 106 31.76 -6.11 23.52
CA PHE A 106 31.53 -6.75 22.23
C PHE A 106 30.04 -7.09 22.01
N LEU A 107 29.33 -7.54 23.06
CA LEU A 107 27.90 -7.83 22.98
C LEU A 107 27.09 -6.57 22.65
N PHE A 108 27.36 -5.43 23.29
CA PHE A 108 26.69 -4.16 22.99
C PHE A 108 27.04 -3.62 21.60
N ALA A 109 28.29 -3.75 21.15
CA ALA A 109 28.69 -3.38 19.80
C ALA A 109 27.98 -4.24 18.74
N MET A 110 27.88 -5.55 18.95
CA MET A 110 27.15 -6.47 18.08
C MET A 110 25.65 -6.19 18.06
N CYS A 111 25.04 -5.91 19.21
CA CYS A 111 23.64 -5.49 19.29
C CYS A 111 23.40 -4.17 18.54
N GLY A 112 24.31 -3.20 18.65
CA GLY A 112 24.22 -1.94 17.91
C GLY A 112 24.31 -2.13 16.40
N ILE A 113 25.23 -2.98 15.92
CA ILE A 113 25.37 -3.35 14.50
C ILE A 113 24.12 -4.09 14.01
N MET A 114 23.58 -5.01 14.81
CA MET A 114 22.36 -5.75 14.49
C MET A 114 21.13 -4.84 14.42
N ILE A 115 21.00 -3.87 15.33
CA ILE A 115 19.94 -2.85 15.28
C ILE A 115 20.11 -1.95 14.05
N ALA A 116 21.33 -1.54 13.72
CA ALA A 116 21.59 -0.74 12.52
C ALA A 116 21.28 -1.51 11.22
N LEU A 117 21.58 -2.82 11.18
CA LEU A 117 21.19 -3.70 10.07
C LEU A 117 19.67 -3.86 9.97
N LEU A 118 18.97 -4.08 11.09
CA LEU A 118 17.51 -4.21 11.14
C LEU A 118 16.80 -2.91 10.74
N VAL A 119 17.30 -1.76 11.18
CA VAL A 119 16.75 -0.45 10.79
C VAL A 119 17.06 -0.15 9.32
N GLY A 120 18.26 -0.46 8.84
CA GLY A 120 18.66 -0.27 7.44
C GLY A 120 17.91 -1.18 6.46
N THR A 121 17.59 -2.42 6.85
CA THR A 121 16.71 -3.28 6.06
C THR A 121 15.27 -2.79 6.11
N SER A 122 14.80 -2.22 7.24
CA SER A 122 13.44 -1.69 7.35
C SER A 122 13.16 -0.47 6.48
N SER A 123 14.16 0.39 6.25
CA SER A 123 14.03 1.52 5.32
C SER A 123 14.05 1.05 3.87
N LYS A 124 14.89 0.04 3.57
CA LYS A 124 14.94 -0.59 2.23
C LYS A 124 13.68 -1.39 1.93
N ILE A 125 13.05 -2.00 2.93
CA ILE A 125 11.76 -2.69 2.83
C ILE A 125 10.64 -1.68 2.52
N ARG A 126 10.62 -0.49 3.13
CA ARG A 126 9.61 0.55 2.79
C ARG A 126 9.82 1.15 1.40
N GLU A 127 11.06 1.29 0.96
CA GLU A 127 11.39 1.74 -0.40
C GLU A 127 11.04 0.67 -1.44
N MET A 128 11.25 -0.60 -1.09
CA MET A 128 10.88 -1.77 -1.90
C MET A 128 9.36 -2.00 -1.91
N GLU A 129 8.64 -1.69 -0.84
CA GLU A 129 7.17 -1.78 -0.75
C GLU A 129 6.50 -0.67 -1.59
N GLN A 130 7.09 0.53 -1.65
CA GLN A 130 6.65 1.58 -2.58
C GLN A 130 7.01 1.27 -4.04
N GLN A 131 8.17 0.65 -4.30
CA GLN A 131 8.54 0.17 -5.64
C GLN A 131 7.72 -1.06 -6.05
N TYR A 132 7.34 -1.94 -5.12
CA TYR A 132 6.53 -3.13 -5.37
C TYR A 132 5.05 -2.79 -5.57
N ASN A 133 4.49 -1.86 -4.80
CA ASN A 133 3.14 -1.33 -5.07
C ASN A 133 3.13 -0.56 -6.39
N GLY A 134 4.18 0.21 -6.70
CA GLY A 134 4.35 0.84 -8.01
C GLY A 134 4.54 -0.16 -9.15
N LEU A 135 5.22 -1.29 -8.93
CA LEU A 135 5.44 -2.36 -9.91
C LEU A 135 4.21 -3.26 -10.07
N HIS A 136 3.42 -3.47 -9.02
CA HIS A 136 2.18 -4.25 -9.02
C HIS A 136 1.03 -3.45 -9.62
N ASP A 137 0.90 -2.16 -9.28
CA ASP A 137 0.08 -1.22 -10.04
C ASP A 137 0.57 -1.18 -11.48
N SER A 138 1.89 -1.23 -11.73
CA SER A 138 2.40 -1.35 -13.09
C SER A 138 2.14 -2.71 -13.71
N ILE A 139 1.91 -3.84 -13.01
CA ILE A 139 1.63 -5.15 -13.61
C ILE A 139 0.12 -5.33 -13.85
N TYR A 140 -0.73 -4.85 -12.95
CA TYR A 140 -2.18 -4.78 -13.16
C TYR A 140 -2.52 -3.71 -14.21
N ASN A 141 -1.82 -2.57 -14.17
CA ASN A 141 -1.84 -1.60 -15.25
C ASN A 141 -1.11 -2.12 -16.48
N VAL A 142 -0.05 -2.96 -16.44
CA VAL A 142 0.61 -3.52 -17.64
C VAL A 142 -0.20 -4.65 -18.25
N GLN A 143 -1.01 -5.41 -17.52
CA GLN A 143 -1.87 -6.42 -18.15
C GLN A 143 -3.10 -5.74 -18.78
N SER A 144 -3.77 -4.84 -18.06
CA SER A 144 -4.79 -3.97 -18.66
C SER A 144 -4.20 -2.98 -19.67
N SER A 145 -2.91 -2.65 -19.61
CA SER A 145 -2.18 -1.83 -20.61
C SER A 145 -1.54 -2.69 -21.67
N VAL A 146 -1.43 -4.00 -21.58
CA VAL A 146 -1.01 -4.87 -22.69
C VAL A 146 -2.25 -5.23 -23.47
N ASP A 147 -3.39 -5.44 -22.82
CA ASP A 147 -4.70 -5.51 -23.46
C ASP A 147 -5.06 -4.13 -24.09
N ARG A 148 -4.88 -3.01 -23.36
CA ARG A 148 -5.02 -1.66 -23.94
C ARG A 148 -3.86 -1.25 -24.87
N GLN A 149 -2.64 -1.80 -24.79
CA GLN A 149 -1.52 -1.50 -25.72
C GLN A 149 -1.59 -2.36 -26.98
N ILE A 150 -2.14 -3.56 -26.93
CA ILE A 150 -2.58 -4.31 -28.11
C ILE A 150 -3.69 -3.49 -28.79
N SER A 151 -4.66 -2.97 -28.03
CA SER A 151 -5.61 -1.96 -28.55
C SER A 151 -4.98 -0.61 -28.92
N SER A 152 -3.75 -0.26 -28.48
CA SER A 152 -3.06 0.98 -28.89
C SER A 152 -2.12 0.80 -30.08
N ILE A 153 -1.65 -0.44 -30.36
CA ILE A 153 -0.90 -0.79 -31.57
C ILE A 153 -1.89 -0.98 -32.70
N THR A 154 -3.01 -1.69 -32.46
CA THR A 154 -4.19 -1.63 -33.31
C THR A 154 -4.66 -0.18 -33.41
N GLY A 155 -4.88 0.51 -32.29
CA GLY A 155 -5.25 1.93 -32.22
C GLY A 155 -4.31 2.93 -32.91
N ARG A 156 -3.02 2.63 -33.10
CA ARG A 156 -2.07 3.49 -33.85
C ARG A 156 -2.12 3.19 -35.34
N VAL A 157 -2.27 1.93 -35.75
CA VAL A 157 -2.55 1.55 -37.15
C VAL A 157 -3.97 1.98 -37.54
N GLU A 158 -4.89 1.98 -36.59
CA GLU A 158 -6.30 2.33 -36.68
C GLU A 158 -6.50 3.83 -36.61
N ASN A 159 -5.70 4.61 -35.87
CA ASN A 159 -5.66 6.06 -36.02
C ASN A 159 -5.10 6.46 -37.40
N ILE A 160 -4.18 5.68 -37.95
CA ILE A 160 -3.72 5.84 -39.34
C ILE A 160 -4.86 5.52 -40.32
N LEU A 161 -5.67 4.47 -40.09
CA LEU A 161 -6.88 4.17 -40.88
C LEU A 161 -8.02 5.22 -40.69
N LYS A 162 -8.31 5.63 -39.44
CA LYS A 162 -9.24 6.71 -39.04
C LYS A 162 -8.87 8.03 -39.71
N SER A 163 -7.57 8.28 -39.96
CA SER A 163 -7.11 9.49 -40.65
C SER A 163 -7.10 9.39 -42.19
N GLN A 164 -7.10 8.17 -42.75
CA GLN A 164 -6.87 7.97 -44.19
C GLN A 164 -8.11 7.68 -45.03
N ASN A 165 -9.28 7.38 -44.45
CA ASN A 165 -10.49 7.22 -45.27
C ASN A 165 -11.77 7.53 -44.48
N ASN A 166 -12.17 8.80 -44.41
CA ASN A 166 -13.47 9.18 -43.83
C ASN A 166 -14.56 8.88 -44.87
N LEU A 167 -14.91 7.60 -45.00
CA LEU A 167 -15.81 7.05 -46.04
C LEU A 167 -17.26 7.51 -45.86
N THR A 168 -17.59 8.00 -44.68
CA THR A 168 -18.95 8.35 -44.25
C THR A 168 -19.11 9.85 -44.03
N ALA A 169 -20.25 10.39 -44.43
CA ALA A 169 -20.63 11.78 -44.14
C ALA A 169 -21.14 11.91 -42.69
N GLU A 170 -21.88 10.90 -42.24
CA GLU A 170 -22.50 10.79 -40.94
C GLU A 170 -22.55 9.31 -40.55
N TRP A 171 -22.39 9.01 -39.26
CA TRP A 171 -22.66 7.70 -38.72
C TRP A 171 -23.14 7.82 -37.27
N SER A 172 -23.87 6.81 -36.80
CA SER A 172 -24.19 6.59 -35.40
C SER A 172 -24.16 5.10 -35.10
N ALA A 173 -23.79 4.76 -33.88
CA ALA A 173 -23.80 3.41 -33.35
C ALA A 173 -24.18 3.49 -31.88
N ASP A 174 -25.43 3.16 -31.55
CA ASP A 174 -25.97 3.34 -30.21
C ASP A 174 -26.47 2.00 -29.65
N PRO A 175 -26.11 1.62 -28.41
CA PRO A 175 -26.69 0.45 -27.77
C PRO A 175 -28.18 0.71 -27.51
N VAL A 176 -29.05 -0.20 -27.99
CA VAL A 176 -30.51 -0.05 -27.87
C VAL A 176 -31.15 -1.07 -26.93
N SER A 177 -30.53 -2.24 -26.75
CA SER A 177 -31.01 -3.23 -25.80
C SER A 177 -29.91 -4.17 -25.35
N THR A 178 -30.02 -4.66 -24.12
CA THR A 178 -29.15 -5.69 -23.55
C THR A 178 -30.02 -6.80 -22.99
N ASP A 179 -29.83 -8.02 -23.48
CA ASP A 179 -30.48 -9.23 -22.96
C ASP A 179 -29.47 -10.00 -22.11
N LEU A 180 -29.62 -9.89 -20.80
CA LEU A 180 -28.74 -10.54 -19.83
C LEU A 180 -28.92 -12.06 -19.81
N ARG A 181 -30.11 -12.56 -20.12
CA ARG A 181 -30.39 -14.00 -20.15
C ARG A 181 -29.77 -14.67 -21.37
N ALA A 182 -29.85 -14.00 -22.51
CA ALA A 182 -29.17 -14.45 -23.73
C ALA A 182 -27.68 -14.10 -23.75
N ASN A 183 -27.22 -13.26 -22.82
CA ASN A 183 -25.88 -12.67 -22.78
C ASN A 183 -25.51 -11.97 -24.09
N THR A 184 -26.40 -11.10 -24.57
CA THR A 184 -26.24 -10.36 -25.85
C THR A 184 -26.56 -8.88 -25.70
N VAL A 185 -25.99 -8.06 -26.56
CA VAL A 185 -26.31 -6.63 -26.72
C VAL A 185 -26.68 -6.34 -28.17
N THR A 186 -27.62 -5.43 -28.38
CA THR A 186 -28.05 -4.98 -29.70
C THR A 186 -27.70 -3.51 -29.89
N PHE A 187 -27.06 -3.21 -31.01
CA PHE A 187 -26.71 -1.86 -31.42
C PHE A 187 -27.56 -1.43 -32.61
N GLN A 188 -28.07 -0.21 -32.54
CA GLN A 188 -28.64 0.48 -33.70
C GLN A 188 -27.52 1.22 -34.40
N ILE A 189 -27.27 0.83 -35.64
CA ILE A 189 -26.26 1.45 -36.48
C ILE A 189 -26.94 2.19 -37.62
N ARG A 190 -26.46 3.40 -37.90
CA ARG A 190 -26.77 4.16 -39.11
C ARG A 190 -25.48 4.67 -39.74
N VAL A 191 -25.32 4.46 -41.04
CA VAL A 191 -24.14 4.89 -41.80
C VAL A 191 -24.57 5.57 -43.08
N VAL A 192 -24.13 6.82 -43.27
CA VAL A 192 -24.34 7.57 -44.52
C VAL A 192 -22.99 7.67 -45.24
N PRO A 193 -22.81 7.04 -46.41
CA PRO A 193 -21.56 7.16 -47.16
C PRO A 193 -21.38 8.60 -47.68
N ARG A 194 -20.15 9.10 -47.78
CA ARG A 194 -19.86 10.41 -48.40
C ARG A 194 -20.20 10.43 -49.89
N THR A 195 -20.02 9.29 -50.54
CA THR A 195 -20.31 9.11 -51.95
C THR A 195 -21.03 7.80 -52.10
N TYR A 196 -22.30 7.87 -52.48
CA TYR A 196 -23.10 6.71 -52.80
C TYR A 196 -22.95 6.38 -54.29
N VAL A 197 -22.79 5.09 -54.59
CA VAL A 197 -22.78 4.55 -55.95
C VAL A 197 -23.94 3.57 -56.07
N GLU A 198 -24.64 3.59 -57.21
CA GLU A 198 -25.76 2.67 -57.44
C GLU A 198 -25.28 1.21 -57.32
N GLY A 199 -26.01 0.40 -56.55
CA GLY A 199 -25.63 -0.98 -56.22
C GLY A 199 -24.66 -1.11 -55.04
N MET A 200 -24.33 -0.03 -54.33
CA MET A 200 -23.56 -0.09 -53.09
C MET A 200 -24.37 -0.76 -51.97
N THR A 201 -23.75 -1.71 -51.27
CA THR A 201 -24.32 -2.36 -50.08
C THR A 201 -23.39 -2.14 -48.88
N ALA A 202 -23.91 -2.32 -47.66
CA ALA A 202 -23.10 -2.30 -46.45
C ALA A 202 -23.14 -3.65 -45.74
N LEU A 203 -22.08 -3.93 -45.00
CA LEU A 203 -21.99 -5.04 -44.06
C LEU A 203 -21.57 -4.46 -42.70
N PHE A 204 -22.47 -4.49 -41.73
CA PHE A 204 -22.11 -4.13 -40.36
C PHE A 204 -21.41 -5.30 -39.70
N VAL A 205 -20.35 -5.01 -38.97
CA VAL A 205 -19.53 -6.01 -38.29
C VAL A 205 -19.38 -5.61 -36.84
N ALA A 206 -19.74 -6.52 -35.95
CA ALA A 206 -19.53 -6.40 -34.52
C ALA A 206 -18.55 -7.49 -34.07
N CYS A 207 -17.38 -7.08 -33.59
CA CYS A 207 -16.42 -7.99 -32.96
C CYS A 207 -16.60 -7.89 -31.44
N SER A 208 -16.90 -9.00 -30.78
CA SER A 208 -17.10 -9.07 -29.32
C SER A 208 -16.17 -10.13 -28.75
N GLY A 209 -15.02 -9.72 -28.22
CA GLY A 209 -13.94 -10.64 -27.86
C GLY A 209 -13.44 -11.45 -29.07
N GLU A 210 -13.61 -12.78 -29.04
CA GLU A 210 -13.24 -13.67 -30.15
C GLU A 210 -14.36 -13.86 -31.18
N ASP A 211 -15.60 -13.46 -30.86
CA ASP A 211 -16.76 -13.62 -31.73
C ASP A 211 -16.87 -12.47 -32.73
N THR A 212 -17.24 -12.79 -33.97
CA THR A 212 -17.55 -11.79 -35.00
C THR A 212 -18.95 -12.05 -35.53
N VAL A 213 -19.80 -11.02 -35.49
CA VAL A 213 -21.14 -11.03 -36.07
C VAL A 213 -21.17 -10.09 -37.25
N GLU A 214 -21.71 -10.55 -38.37
CA GLU A 214 -21.88 -9.74 -39.57
C GLU A 214 -23.36 -9.60 -39.93
N LEU A 215 -23.78 -8.41 -40.33
CA LEU A 215 -25.13 -8.09 -40.77
C LEU A 215 -25.09 -7.37 -42.12
N PRO A 216 -25.50 -8.04 -43.21
CA PRO A 216 -25.70 -7.36 -44.49
C PRO A 216 -26.86 -6.37 -44.40
N VAL A 217 -26.65 -5.15 -44.92
CA VAL A 217 -27.64 -4.07 -44.89
C VAL A 217 -27.75 -3.44 -46.27
N ASP A 218 -28.98 -3.41 -46.78
CA ASP A 218 -29.34 -2.74 -48.03
C ASP A 218 -29.49 -1.21 -47.83
N PRO A 219 -29.27 -0.40 -48.88
CA PRO A 219 -29.40 1.05 -48.79
C PRO A 219 -30.87 1.47 -48.61
N GLY A 220 -31.09 2.42 -47.70
CA GLY A 220 -32.37 3.10 -47.53
C GLY A 220 -32.67 4.11 -48.64
N ALA A 221 -33.89 4.69 -48.62
CA ALA A 221 -34.32 5.69 -49.59
C ALA A 221 -33.51 7.00 -49.56
N ASP A 222 -32.86 7.28 -48.43
CA ASP A 222 -31.94 8.40 -48.22
C ASP A 222 -30.48 8.01 -48.50
N HIS A 223 -30.25 6.83 -49.08
CA HIS A 223 -28.94 6.20 -49.28
C HIS A 223 -28.17 5.91 -47.98
N ALA A 224 -28.83 5.97 -46.82
CA ALA A 224 -28.26 5.56 -45.56
C ALA A 224 -28.44 4.05 -45.35
N PHE A 225 -27.44 3.40 -44.77
CA PHE A 225 -27.53 2.03 -44.30
C PHE A 225 -27.94 2.06 -42.84
N THR A 226 -29.06 1.44 -42.50
CA THR A 226 -29.58 1.42 -41.13
C THR A 226 -29.99 0.00 -40.74
N GLY A 227 -29.57 -0.45 -39.57
CA GLY A 227 -29.82 -1.81 -39.12
C GLY A 227 -29.54 -2.01 -37.63
N GLN A 228 -30.05 -3.10 -37.09
CA GLN A 228 -29.78 -3.53 -35.72
C GLN A 228 -28.94 -4.80 -35.75
N ILE A 229 -27.75 -4.72 -35.16
CA ILE A 229 -26.85 -5.85 -35.03
C ILE A 229 -26.83 -6.32 -33.57
N THR A 230 -27.05 -7.61 -33.36
CA THR A 230 -26.99 -8.23 -32.03
C THR A 230 -25.77 -9.12 -31.96
N CYS A 231 -24.93 -8.92 -30.94
CA CYS A 231 -23.72 -9.71 -30.72
C CYS A 231 -23.64 -10.19 -29.26
N PRO A 232 -22.77 -11.16 -28.96
CA PRO A 232 -22.47 -11.54 -27.57
C PRO A 232 -22.08 -10.32 -26.73
N LEU A 233 -22.55 -10.28 -25.49
CA LEU A 233 -22.22 -9.23 -24.54
C LEU A 233 -20.82 -9.50 -23.96
N SER A 234 -19.91 -8.53 -24.09
CA SER A 234 -18.56 -8.57 -23.56
C SER A 234 -18.10 -7.18 -23.09
N ASP A 235 -16.91 -7.10 -22.50
CA ASP A 235 -16.29 -5.83 -22.07
C ASP A 235 -15.44 -5.17 -23.17
N GLN A 236 -15.38 -5.76 -24.37
CA GLN A 236 -14.71 -5.18 -25.53
C GLN A 236 -15.49 -5.51 -26.80
N ILE A 237 -16.22 -4.52 -27.30
CA ILE A 237 -17.01 -4.63 -28.53
C ILE A 237 -16.64 -3.52 -29.49
N ASP A 238 -16.27 -3.95 -30.69
CA ASP A 238 -15.81 -3.09 -31.77
C ASP A 238 -16.85 -3.10 -32.90
N LEU A 239 -17.31 -1.92 -33.34
CA LEU A 239 -18.27 -1.80 -34.43
C LEU A 239 -17.64 -1.17 -35.65
N SER A 240 -17.85 -1.80 -36.81
CA SER A 240 -17.42 -1.28 -38.11
C SER A 240 -18.47 -1.50 -39.18
N ALA A 241 -18.38 -0.74 -40.28
CA ALA A 241 -19.18 -0.92 -41.47
C ALA A 241 -18.27 -1.12 -42.68
N VAL A 242 -18.47 -2.20 -43.42
CA VAL A 242 -17.80 -2.45 -44.70
C VAL A 242 -18.72 -2.00 -45.82
N LEU A 243 -18.34 -0.93 -46.51
CA LEU A 243 -19.00 -0.48 -47.73
C LEU A 243 -18.49 -1.29 -48.91
N ILE A 244 -19.41 -1.85 -49.68
CA ILE A 244 -19.10 -2.75 -50.79
C ILE A 244 -19.62 -2.14 -52.08
N THR A 245 -18.77 -2.02 -53.10
CA THR A 245 -19.14 -1.53 -54.43
C THR A 245 -18.44 -2.38 -55.49
N GLY A 246 -19.19 -3.29 -56.12
CA GLY A 246 -18.61 -4.32 -56.98
C GLY A 246 -17.64 -5.20 -56.19
N ASP A 247 -16.38 -5.27 -56.63
CA ASP A 247 -15.32 -6.03 -55.95
C ASP A 247 -14.59 -5.23 -54.86
N LYS A 248 -14.86 -3.92 -54.74
CA LYS A 248 -14.18 -3.06 -53.77
C LYS A 248 -14.88 -3.17 -52.41
N ARG A 249 -14.12 -3.46 -51.36
CA ARG A 249 -14.55 -3.46 -49.96
C ARG A 249 -13.74 -2.42 -49.20
N GLU A 250 -14.42 -1.50 -48.54
CA GLU A 250 -13.79 -0.46 -47.74
C GLU A 250 -14.40 -0.44 -46.34
N THR A 251 -13.57 -0.60 -45.32
CA THR A 251 -14.02 -0.68 -43.92
C THR A 251 -13.93 0.69 -43.26
N GLN A 252 -15.04 1.13 -42.68
CA GLN A 252 -15.16 2.29 -41.81
C GLN A 252 -15.30 1.82 -40.37
N TRP A 253 -14.39 2.27 -39.50
CA TRP A 253 -14.58 2.14 -38.06
C TRP A 253 -15.73 3.04 -37.58
N LEU A 254 -16.60 2.53 -36.71
CA LEU A 254 -17.69 3.30 -36.12
C LEU A 254 -17.33 3.68 -34.69
N ASP A 255 -17.42 2.74 -33.74
CA ASP A 255 -17.25 3.02 -32.32
C ASP A 255 -16.74 1.81 -31.53
N ASP A 256 -16.25 2.09 -30.33
CA ASP A 256 -15.68 1.15 -29.37
C ASP A 256 -16.52 1.14 -28.07
N PHE A 257 -16.92 -0.04 -27.59
CA PHE A 257 -17.68 -0.18 -26.34
C PHE A 257 -16.92 -1.04 -25.33
N TYR A 258 -16.81 -0.49 -24.11
CA TYR A 258 -16.14 -1.13 -22.99
C TYR A 258 -17.07 -1.32 -21.80
N ASP A 259 -16.73 -2.28 -20.94
CA ASP A 259 -17.41 -2.53 -19.65
C ASP A 259 -18.91 -2.87 -19.73
N LEU A 260 -19.45 -3.17 -20.92
CA LEU A 260 -20.88 -3.45 -21.09
C LEU A 260 -21.33 -4.72 -20.37
N TYR A 261 -20.47 -5.74 -20.26
CA TYR A 261 -20.77 -6.96 -19.53
C TYR A 261 -20.61 -6.74 -18.02
N SER A 262 -19.43 -6.29 -17.60
CA SER A 262 -19.04 -6.12 -16.20
C SER A 262 -19.88 -5.10 -15.45
N SER A 263 -20.35 -4.04 -16.12
CA SER A 263 -21.23 -3.03 -15.52
C SER A 263 -22.61 -3.58 -15.12
N THR A 264 -23.04 -4.70 -15.71
CA THR A 264 -24.31 -5.38 -15.38
C THR A 264 -24.22 -6.25 -14.13
N LEU A 265 -23.01 -6.44 -13.59
CA LEU A 265 -22.73 -7.26 -12.42
C LEU A 265 -22.37 -6.35 -11.22
N PRO A 266 -22.48 -6.84 -9.97
CA PRO A 266 -22.11 -6.06 -8.78
C PRO A 266 -20.64 -5.67 -8.81
N ASP A 267 -20.27 -4.60 -8.11
CA ASP A 267 -18.86 -4.18 -8.02
C ASP A 267 -18.25 -4.67 -6.70
N LEU A 268 -17.74 -5.90 -6.73
CA LEU A 268 -17.30 -6.59 -5.52
C LEU A 268 -15.81 -6.42 -5.26
N PHE A 269 -15.46 -6.35 -3.98
CA PHE A 269 -14.11 -6.34 -3.47
C PHE A 269 -13.90 -7.46 -2.45
N VAL A 270 -12.77 -8.15 -2.56
CA VAL A 270 -12.36 -9.22 -1.64
C VAL A 270 -11.39 -8.66 -0.60
N SER A 271 -11.83 -8.61 0.66
CA SER A 271 -10.97 -8.22 1.79
C SER A 271 -10.10 -9.40 2.21
N SER A 272 -9.01 -9.63 1.48
CA SER A 272 -8.04 -10.71 1.75
C SER A 272 -7.27 -10.48 3.06
N THR A 273 -6.96 -11.58 3.76
CA THR A 273 -6.12 -11.59 4.97
C THR A 273 -4.85 -12.42 4.82
N LEU A 274 -4.49 -12.83 3.59
CA LEU A 274 -3.41 -13.80 3.30
C LEU A 274 -2.09 -13.53 4.05
N TRP A 275 -1.68 -12.27 4.19
CA TRP A 275 -0.42 -11.88 4.85
C TRP A 275 -0.42 -11.98 6.38
N LEU A 276 -1.60 -12.00 7.02
CA LEU A 276 -1.70 -12.13 8.48
C LEU A 276 -1.55 -13.58 8.94
N GLU A 277 -1.76 -14.55 8.03
CA GLU A 277 -2.00 -15.96 8.39
C GLU A 277 -0.86 -16.92 8.02
N GLY A 278 -0.08 -16.61 6.97
CA GLY A 278 0.92 -17.52 6.39
C GLY A 278 2.29 -17.56 7.08
N ARG A 279 2.35 -17.53 8.41
CA ARG A 279 3.64 -17.71 9.10
C ARG A 279 4.09 -19.16 8.93
N ASP A 280 5.35 -19.35 8.54
CA ASP A 280 6.00 -20.67 8.35
C ASP A 280 5.57 -21.47 7.11
N GLY A 281 5.05 -20.80 6.06
CA GLY A 281 4.75 -21.45 4.77
C GLY A 281 3.49 -22.33 4.77
N VAL A 282 2.65 -22.19 5.80
CA VAL A 282 1.35 -22.85 5.88
C VAL A 282 0.28 -21.81 6.14
N LEU A 283 -0.72 -21.76 5.26
CA LEU A 283 -1.96 -21.04 5.53
C LEU A 283 -2.88 -21.96 6.33
N ALA A 284 -3.09 -21.64 7.60
CA ALA A 284 -3.95 -22.42 8.48
C ALA A 284 -5.43 -22.35 8.06
N HIS A 285 -6.19 -23.42 8.32
CA HIS A 285 -7.65 -23.44 8.21
C HIS A 285 -8.27 -22.35 9.10
N GLN A 286 -9.41 -21.82 8.67
CA GLN A 286 -10.15 -20.77 9.39
C GLN A 286 -11.45 -21.30 10.02
N ILE A 287 -11.67 -22.62 10.01
CA ILE A 287 -12.79 -23.24 10.74
C ILE A 287 -12.54 -23.04 12.24
N SER A 288 -13.42 -22.30 12.89
CA SER A 288 -13.36 -22.06 14.34
C SER A 288 -13.56 -23.36 15.12
N THR A 289 -12.71 -23.60 16.12
CA THR A 289 -12.99 -24.55 17.21
C THR A 289 -13.56 -23.80 18.41
N GLU A 290 -14.30 -24.46 19.31
CA GLU A 290 -14.82 -23.81 20.54
C GLU A 290 -13.68 -23.07 21.27
N GLY A 291 -13.76 -21.72 21.29
CA GLY A 291 -12.78 -20.85 21.95
C GLY A 291 -11.73 -20.16 21.05
N ASP A 292 -11.68 -20.46 19.74
CA ASP A 292 -10.76 -19.83 18.78
C ASP A 292 -11.54 -19.25 17.59
N VAL A 293 -11.84 -17.95 17.64
CA VAL A 293 -12.49 -17.23 16.53
C VAL A 293 -11.41 -16.79 15.56
N ARG A 294 -11.18 -17.61 14.52
CA ARG A 294 -10.31 -17.23 13.40
C ARG A 294 -11.05 -16.25 12.48
N GLN A 295 -10.36 -15.18 12.07
CA GLN A 295 -10.91 -14.22 11.13
C GLN A 295 -11.15 -14.93 9.79
N GLY A 296 -12.33 -14.74 9.22
CA GLY A 296 -12.63 -15.19 7.86
C GLY A 296 -12.69 -14.02 6.90
N LEU A 297 -12.68 -14.37 5.62
CA LEU A 297 -12.67 -13.44 4.50
C LEU A 297 -14.06 -12.85 4.25
N LYS A 298 -14.11 -11.57 3.92
CA LYS A 298 -15.35 -10.86 3.62
C LYS A 298 -15.31 -10.33 2.19
N VAL A 299 -16.44 -10.45 1.51
CA VAL A 299 -16.67 -9.81 0.21
C VAL A 299 -17.55 -8.59 0.47
N LEU A 300 -17.22 -7.46 -0.15
CA LEU A 300 -17.91 -6.19 0.00
C LEU A 300 -18.38 -5.71 -1.37
N ASP A 301 -19.45 -4.94 -1.42
CA ASP A 301 -19.84 -4.19 -2.61
C ASP A 301 -19.34 -2.75 -2.46
N ASN A 302 -18.51 -2.28 -3.40
CA ASN A 302 -17.96 -0.92 -3.41
C ASN A 302 -19.06 0.15 -3.44
N ARG A 303 -20.22 -0.15 -4.03
CA ARG A 303 -21.37 0.76 -4.08
C ARG A 303 -22.01 0.95 -2.70
N ASP A 304 -21.87 -0.06 -1.82
CA ASP A 304 -22.40 -0.05 -0.45
C ASP A 304 -21.37 0.37 0.60
N GLN A 305 -20.12 0.68 0.22
CA GLN A 305 -19.05 1.09 1.14
C GLN A 305 -19.44 2.33 1.98
N TYR A 306 -20.30 3.21 1.44
CA TYR A 306 -20.84 4.38 2.15
C TYR A 306 -21.98 4.07 3.13
N ARG A 307 -22.54 2.85 3.11
CA ARG A 307 -23.62 2.41 4.00
C ARG A 307 -23.11 1.64 5.22
N GLY A 308 -21.80 1.45 5.33
CA GLY A 308 -21.18 0.75 6.46
C GLY A 308 -21.48 -0.77 6.47
N ALA A 309 -21.85 -1.33 5.32
CA ALA A 309 -22.05 -2.77 5.13
C ALA A 309 -20.76 -3.53 5.46
N LEU A 310 -20.90 -4.59 6.27
CA LEU A 310 -19.77 -5.35 6.82
C LEU A 310 -19.37 -6.54 5.93
N SER A 311 -20.31 -7.01 5.12
CA SER A 311 -20.16 -8.08 4.15
C SER A 311 -21.33 -7.98 3.16
N TRP A 312 -21.12 -8.50 1.95
CA TRP A 312 -22.11 -8.59 0.91
C TRP A 312 -22.27 -10.06 0.48
N TYR A 313 -23.52 -10.49 0.29
CA TYR A 313 -23.86 -11.80 -0.26
C TYR A 313 -25.12 -11.67 -1.12
N PRO A 314 -25.17 -12.29 -2.31
CA PRO A 314 -26.30 -12.15 -3.20
C PRO A 314 -27.54 -12.90 -2.70
N GLN A 315 -28.72 -12.43 -3.07
CA GLN A 315 -29.94 -13.20 -2.88
C GLN A 315 -30.03 -14.30 -3.95
N PRO A 316 -30.52 -15.51 -3.60
CA PRO A 316 -30.79 -16.55 -4.59
C PRO A 316 -31.71 -16.05 -5.72
N PRO A 317 -31.53 -16.51 -6.97
CA PRO A 317 -30.69 -17.65 -7.37
C PRO A 317 -29.24 -17.30 -7.72
N ALA A 318 -28.83 -16.04 -7.56
CA ALA A 318 -27.42 -15.67 -7.76
C ALA A 318 -26.54 -16.28 -6.65
N GLU A 319 -25.33 -16.65 -7.01
CA GLU A 319 -24.38 -17.36 -6.16
C GLU A 319 -23.07 -16.59 -6.07
N LEU A 320 -22.42 -16.69 -4.93
CA LEU A 320 -21.08 -16.19 -4.70
C LEU A 320 -20.26 -17.33 -4.13
N GLN A 321 -19.05 -17.54 -4.65
CA GLN A 321 -18.08 -18.48 -4.12
C GLN A 321 -16.77 -17.75 -3.89
N VAL A 322 -15.99 -18.17 -2.89
CA VAL A 322 -14.64 -17.63 -2.65
C VAL A 322 -13.66 -18.79 -2.65
N GLY A 323 -12.53 -18.63 -3.34
CA GLY A 323 -11.51 -19.67 -3.43
C GLY A 323 -10.10 -19.11 -3.32
N LEU A 324 -9.17 -19.99 -2.97
CA LEU A 324 -7.74 -19.74 -3.06
C LEU A 324 -7.23 -20.29 -4.38
N PHE A 325 -6.48 -19.48 -5.12
CA PHE A 325 -5.90 -19.81 -6.41
C PHE A 325 -4.37 -19.79 -6.31
N GLN A 326 -3.72 -20.78 -6.90
CA GLN A 326 -2.27 -20.84 -7.12
C GLN A 326 -2.01 -20.73 -8.63
N ASP A 327 -1.24 -19.74 -9.07
CA ASP A 327 -0.95 -19.45 -10.48
C ASP A 327 -2.20 -19.48 -11.37
N ARG A 328 -3.26 -18.80 -10.91
CA ARG A 328 -4.57 -18.72 -11.57
C ARG A 328 -5.35 -20.04 -11.65
N LYS A 329 -4.87 -21.11 -11.01
CA LYS A 329 -5.59 -22.38 -10.86
C LYS A 329 -6.23 -22.45 -9.48
N LEU A 330 -7.50 -22.85 -9.43
CA LEU A 330 -8.18 -23.08 -8.17
C LEU A 330 -7.44 -24.17 -7.38
N LEU A 331 -7.09 -23.85 -6.14
CA LEU A 331 -6.52 -24.78 -5.19
C LEU A 331 -7.60 -25.37 -4.29
N LEU A 332 -8.44 -24.50 -3.70
CA LEU A 332 -9.57 -24.90 -2.88
C LEU A 332 -10.67 -23.83 -2.82
N TRP A 333 -11.89 -24.26 -2.50
CA TRP A 333 -13.02 -23.39 -2.20
C TRP A 333 -13.17 -23.16 -0.69
N TYR A 334 -13.57 -21.94 -0.32
CA TYR A 334 -13.84 -21.54 1.06
C TYR A 334 -15.29 -21.91 1.40
N GLN A 335 -15.54 -22.14 2.69
CA GLN A 335 -16.88 -22.37 3.21
C GLN A 335 -17.50 -21.04 3.64
N GLY A 336 -18.63 -20.69 3.03
CA GLY A 336 -19.41 -19.51 3.37
C GLY A 336 -20.40 -19.80 4.49
N GLY A 337 -20.61 -18.83 5.38
CA GLY A 337 -21.61 -18.92 6.44
C GLY A 337 -21.96 -17.58 7.07
N ILE A 338 -23.16 -17.50 7.65
CA ILE A 338 -23.63 -16.33 8.41
C ILE A 338 -23.13 -16.45 9.84
N GLU A 339 -22.58 -15.36 10.37
CA GLU A 339 -22.20 -15.22 11.76
C GLU A 339 -22.82 -13.96 12.37
N THR A 340 -23.25 -14.05 13.63
CA THR A 340 -23.75 -12.90 14.37
C THR A 340 -22.61 -12.28 15.18
N THR A 341 -22.16 -11.10 14.79
CA THR A 341 -21.16 -10.30 15.53
C THR A 341 -21.88 -9.24 16.37
N SER A 342 -21.21 -8.68 17.39
CA SER A 342 -21.72 -7.52 18.14
C SER A 342 -20.96 -6.27 17.75
N ARG A 343 -21.64 -5.29 17.17
CA ARG A 343 -21.05 -3.99 16.80
C ARG A 343 -21.75 -2.88 17.56
N ASN A 344 -21.00 -2.14 18.38
CA ASN A 344 -21.53 -1.09 19.25
C ASN A 344 -22.70 -1.57 20.15
N GLY A 345 -22.72 -2.85 20.52
CA GLY A 345 -23.79 -3.46 21.32
C GLY A 345 -24.98 -3.97 20.50
N THR A 346 -24.99 -3.81 19.18
CA THR A 346 -26.04 -4.32 18.29
C THR A 346 -25.60 -5.62 17.62
N PRO A 347 -26.36 -6.73 17.75
CA PRO A 347 -26.14 -7.93 16.96
C PRO A 347 -26.26 -7.61 15.47
N THR A 348 -25.23 -7.94 14.70
CA THR A 348 -25.17 -7.73 13.25
C THR A 348 -24.80 -9.05 12.59
N GLU A 349 -25.58 -9.46 11.59
CA GLU A 349 -25.27 -10.66 10.81
C GLU A 349 -24.30 -10.31 9.68
N GLU A 350 -23.28 -11.14 9.52
CA GLU A 350 -22.25 -10.99 8.51
C GLU A 350 -22.03 -12.32 7.79
N TYR A 351 -21.83 -12.25 6.47
CA TYR A 351 -21.45 -13.40 5.68
C TYR A 351 -19.93 -13.48 5.58
N ILE A 352 -19.37 -14.60 6.05
CA ILE A 352 -17.93 -14.80 6.19
C ILE A 352 -17.53 -16.10 5.48
N TRP A 353 -16.39 -16.04 4.79
CA TRP A 353 -15.78 -17.15 4.07
C TRP A 353 -14.58 -17.69 4.84
N ARG A 354 -14.51 -19.01 5.00
CA ARG A 354 -13.44 -19.68 5.76
C ARG A 354 -12.73 -20.74 4.95
N ARG A 355 -11.41 -20.70 4.99
CA ARG A 355 -10.54 -21.78 4.51
C ARG A 355 -10.83 -23.06 5.30
N PRO A 356 -11.21 -24.16 4.64
CA PRO A 356 -11.65 -25.37 5.35
C PRO A 356 -10.50 -26.24 5.87
N GLN A 357 -9.30 -26.08 5.31
CA GLN A 357 -8.14 -26.91 5.61
C GLN A 357 -6.84 -26.11 5.48
N ASP A 358 -5.77 -26.63 6.08
CA ASP A 358 -4.45 -26.06 5.94
C ASP A 358 -3.94 -26.18 4.50
N VAL A 359 -3.16 -25.21 4.06
CA VAL A 359 -2.53 -25.17 2.73
C VAL A 359 -1.05 -24.90 2.90
N THR A 360 -0.22 -25.83 2.45
CA THR A 360 1.22 -25.60 2.33
C THR A 360 1.51 -24.76 1.09
N LEU A 361 2.28 -23.69 1.28
CA LEU A 361 2.68 -22.79 0.22
C LEU A 361 3.96 -23.29 -0.44
N GLU A 362 3.99 -23.24 -1.77
CA GLU A 362 5.14 -23.60 -2.59
C GLU A 362 5.91 -22.32 -2.96
N PRO A 363 7.22 -22.24 -2.64
CA PRO A 363 8.01 -21.04 -2.94
C PRO A 363 8.01 -20.71 -4.43
N GLY A 364 7.91 -19.42 -4.76
CA GLY A 364 7.92 -18.92 -6.13
C GLY A 364 6.57 -18.97 -6.86
N HIS A 365 5.52 -19.50 -6.22
CA HIS A 365 4.17 -19.52 -6.78
C HIS A 365 3.34 -18.30 -6.36
N GLN A 366 2.40 -17.91 -7.22
CA GLN A 366 1.45 -16.83 -6.95
C GLN A 366 0.17 -17.34 -6.31
N TYR A 367 -0.21 -16.78 -5.17
CA TYR A 367 -1.44 -17.06 -4.44
C TYR A 367 -2.38 -15.86 -4.47
N CYS A 368 -3.67 -16.11 -4.65
CA CYS A 368 -4.71 -15.09 -4.67
C CYS A 368 -6.02 -15.66 -4.12
N GLU A 369 -6.67 -14.93 -3.21
CA GLU A 369 -8.05 -15.19 -2.83
C GLU A 369 -8.97 -14.42 -3.78
N ALA A 370 -9.89 -15.11 -4.45
CA ALA A 370 -10.80 -14.48 -5.41
C ALA A 370 -12.24 -14.91 -5.15
N ALA A 371 -13.16 -13.98 -5.39
CA ALA A 371 -14.59 -14.27 -5.40
C ALA A 371 -15.06 -14.54 -6.82
N VAL A 372 -15.91 -15.55 -7.00
CA VAL A 372 -16.60 -15.86 -8.24
C VAL A 372 -18.09 -15.63 -8.02
N TYR A 373 -18.61 -14.59 -8.64
CA TYR A 373 -20.05 -14.31 -8.66
C TYR A 373 -20.67 -14.97 -9.88
N THR A 374 -21.78 -15.65 -9.69
CA THR A 374 -22.64 -16.17 -10.75
C THR A 374 -24.02 -15.54 -10.60
N ASP A 375 -24.53 -14.88 -11.63
CA ASP A 375 -25.86 -14.29 -11.58
C ASP A 375 -26.98 -15.31 -11.82
N GLU A 376 -28.24 -14.86 -11.82
CA GLU A 376 -29.41 -15.70 -12.04
C GLU A 376 -29.48 -16.35 -13.44
N TYR A 377 -28.68 -15.87 -14.40
CA TYR A 377 -28.60 -16.36 -15.77
C TYR A 377 -27.39 -17.28 -15.98
N GLY A 378 -26.58 -17.52 -14.96
CA GLY A 378 -25.35 -18.32 -15.04
C GLY A 378 -24.14 -17.55 -15.56
N ARG A 379 -24.24 -16.21 -15.70
CA ARG A 379 -23.11 -15.36 -16.11
C ARG A 379 -22.17 -15.14 -14.95
N GLN A 380 -20.87 -15.16 -15.22
CA GLN A 380 -19.85 -15.15 -14.17
C GLN A 380 -18.92 -13.94 -14.25
N ARG A 381 -18.48 -13.47 -13.08
CA ARG A 381 -17.36 -12.53 -12.96
C ARG A 381 -16.49 -12.93 -11.78
N VAL A 382 -15.19 -12.89 -12.03
CA VAL A 382 -14.16 -13.13 -11.01
C VAL A 382 -13.67 -11.79 -10.47
N TYR A 383 -13.66 -11.66 -9.16
CA TYR A 383 -13.12 -10.52 -8.42
C TYR A 383 -11.87 -11.01 -7.71
N PRO A 384 -10.68 -10.86 -8.32
CA PRO A 384 -9.44 -11.22 -7.67
C PRO A 384 -9.18 -10.27 -6.50
N GLY A 385 -8.79 -10.83 -5.37
CA GLY A 385 -8.13 -10.11 -4.31
C GLY A 385 -6.67 -9.87 -4.64
N GLU A 386 -5.91 -9.47 -3.64
CA GLU A 386 -4.49 -9.18 -3.82
C GLU A 386 -3.69 -10.46 -4.15
N VAL A 387 -2.84 -10.39 -5.17
CA VAL A 387 -1.94 -11.48 -5.55
C VAL A 387 -0.66 -11.38 -4.73
N ARG A 388 -0.16 -12.53 -4.26
CA ARG A 388 1.06 -12.67 -3.45
C ARG A 388 1.96 -13.76 -3.99
N VAL A 389 3.27 -13.54 -3.96
CA VAL A 389 4.26 -14.58 -4.28
C VAL A 389 4.83 -15.05 -2.96
N TYR A 390 4.79 -16.36 -2.70
CA TYR A 390 5.39 -16.89 -1.48
C TYR A 390 6.91 -17.03 -1.64
N ASP A 391 7.68 -16.44 -0.73
CA ASP A 391 9.14 -16.57 -0.64
C ASP A 391 9.57 -17.15 0.71
N GLU A 392 10.12 -18.36 0.68
CA GLU A 392 10.62 -19.11 1.84
C GLU A 392 11.67 -18.32 2.64
N ALA A 393 12.48 -17.48 1.99
CA ALA A 393 13.54 -16.71 2.65
C ALA A 393 12.99 -15.53 3.48
N SER A 394 11.81 -15.03 3.12
CA SER A 394 11.16 -13.91 3.80
C SER A 394 10.02 -14.34 4.73
N GLY A 395 9.50 -15.56 4.55
CA GLY A 395 8.32 -16.05 5.26
C GLY A 395 7.03 -15.29 4.89
N ASN A 396 7.06 -14.54 3.78
CA ASN A 396 5.97 -13.70 3.27
C ASN A 396 5.59 -14.08 1.83
#